data_AF-A0A8C5S5K6-F1
#
_entry.id   AF-A0A8C5S5K6-F1
#
_cell.length_a   1.000
_cell.length_b   1.000
_cell.length_c   1.000
_cell.angle_alpha   90.00
_cell.angle_beta   90.00
_cell.angle_gamma   90.00
#
_symmetry.space_group_name_H-M   'P 1'
#
loop_
_entity.id
_entity.type
_entity.pdbx_description
1 polymer ?
#
loop_
_entity_poly.entity_id
_entity_poly.type
_entity_poly.pdbx_seq_one_letter_code
_entity_poly.pdbx_strand_id
1 'polypeptide(L)'
;DLFVHHKNQTLLYNLFDISQSAQTPIAIIGLTCRLDILELMEKRVKSRFSHRQIYLMNSFDFKTYLNICKDQLSLPPEFPEKTFIKKWNKHIQSLLEDIKVQDVLQNQFYYNKDLRCLFMLLMLTSNNITVSHPYIRVSDFLEASKLCRMDTKANIVHGLSVLELCLIIAMKHLNDTYEGEPFNFQMVYHEYQKFVQKKAHTVYNFEKPVVMKAFERLQHLELITPVEGPSNSVQKEYLLMKLLLDNSQVMEALQVYPNCPTDVKQWATTSVH
;
A
#
# COMPACT_ATOMS: atom_id res chain seq x y z
N ASP A 1 -21.96 7.83 7.22
CA ASP A 1 -22.49 6.65 6.48
C ASP A 1 -22.88 5.51 7.42
N LEU A 2 -22.04 5.09 8.38
CA LEU A 2 -22.38 4.01 9.32
C LEU A 2 -23.75 4.18 10.03
N PHE A 3 -24.06 5.38 10.52
CA PHE A 3 -25.37 5.67 11.15
C PHE A 3 -26.58 5.50 10.22
N VAL A 4 -26.37 5.59 8.90
CA VAL A 4 -27.43 5.44 7.89
C VAL A 4 -27.77 3.96 7.66
N HIS A 5 -26.82 3.06 7.96
CA HIS A 5 -27.03 1.61 7.88
C HIS A 5 -27.75 1.01 9.10
N HIS A 6 -28.00 1.81 10.14
CA HIS A 6 -28.77 1.35 11.29
C HIS A 6 -30.23 1.10 10.90
N LYS A 7 -30.83 0.04 11.46
CA LYS A 7 -32.22 -0.36 11.18
C LYS A 7 -33.15 0.84 11.35
N ASN A 8 -33.93 1.12 10.31
CA ASN A 8 -34.93 2.19 10.27
C ASN A 8 -34.36 3.61 10.52
N GLN A 9 -33.04 3.81 10.52
CA GLN A 9 -32.40 5.12 10.72
C GLN A 9 -32.97 5.92 11.91
N THR A 10 -33.41 5.25 12.98
CA THR A 10 -34.24 5.84 14.04
C THR A 10 -33.57 7.02 14.73
N LEU A 11 -32.26 6.91 14.98
CA LEU A 11 -31.47 7.99 15.59
C LEU A 11 -31.46 9.23 14.68
N LEU A 12 -31.16 9.06 13.40
CA LEU A 12 -31.11 10.16 12.44
C LEU A 12 -32.47 10.80 12.27
N TYR A 13 -33.53 9.98 12.20
CA TYR A 13 -34.91 10.46 12.14
C TYR A 13 -35.24 11.34 13.35
N ASN A 14 -35.03 10.84 14.58
CA ASN A 14 -35.38 11.56 15.80
C ASN A 14 -34.57 12.85 15.96
N LEU A 15 -33.26 12.82 15.66
CA LEU A 15 -32.41 14.00 15.73
C LEU A 15 -32.88 15.08 14.73
N PHE A 16 -33.11 14.70 13.47
CA PHE A 16 -33.59 15.66 12.47
C PHE A 16 -35.00 16.17 12.78
N ASP A 17 -35.88 15.33 13.30
CA ASP A 17 -37.24 15.72 13.71
C ASP A 17 -37.22 16.74 14.86
N ILE A 18 -36.40 16.53 15.89
CA ILE A 18 -36.18 17.48 16.99
C ILE A 18 -35.60 18.81 16.46
N SER A 19 -34.67 18.73 15.50
CA SER A 19 -34.08 19.94 14.91
C SER A 19 -35.10 20.78 14.11
N GLN A 20 -36.14 20.15 13.56
CA GLN A 20 -37.21 20.84 12.83
C GLN A 20 -38.33 21.36 13.72
N SER A 21 -38.63 20.69 14.83
CA SER A 21 -39.76 21.04 15.71
C SER A 21 -39.54 22.33 16.52
N ALA A 22 -38.35 22.94 16.45
CA ALA A 22 -37.98 24.23 17.05
C ALA A 22 -38.17 24.35 18.57
N GLN A 23 -38.43 23.25 19.29
CA GLN A 23 -38.62 23.25 20.74
C GLN A 23 -37.30 23.40 21.50
N THR A 24 -36.19 22.94 20.94
CA THR A 24 -34.87 23.02 21.56
C THR A 24 -33.82 23.31 20.48
N PRO A 25 -32.93 24.31 20.68
CA PRO A 25 -31.89 24.61 19.71
C PRO A 25 -30.84 23.48 19.69
N ILE A 26 -30.87 22.67 18.63
CA ILE A 26 -29.89 21.61 18.37
C ILE A 26 -29.25 21.80 16.99
N ALA A 27 -27.95 21.57 16.90
CA ALA A 27 -27.20 21.55 15.64
C ALA A 27 -26.60 20.16 15.42
N ILE A 28 -26.87 19.56 14.26
CA ILE A 28 -26.42 18.21 13.92
C ILE A 28 -25.38 18.33 12.81
N ILE A 29 -24.14 17.96 13.13
CA ILE A 29 -23.02 17.97 12.20
C ILE A 29 -22.65 16.52 11.88
N GLY A 30 -22.85 16.12 10.63
CA GLY A 30 -22.43 14.82 10.11
C GLY A 30 -21.11 14.93 9.36
N LEU A 31 -20.14 14.08 9.70
CA LEU A 31 -18.88 13.94 8.97
C LEU A 31 -18.90 12.60 8.21
N THR A 32 -18.56 12.63 6.93
CA THR A 32 -18.57 11.45 6.05
C THR A 32 -17.59 11.66 4.89
N CYS A 33 -16.95 10.59 4.43
CA CYS A 33 -16.16 10.60 3.19
C CYS A 33 -16.98 10.18 1.95
N ARG A 34 -18.19 9.66 2.15
CA ARG A 34 -19.11 9.27 1.06
C ARG A 34 -19.82 10.48 0.46
N LEU A 35 -19.69 10.64 -0.85
CA LEU A 35 -20.36 11.69 -1.63
C LEU A 35 -21.85 11.38 -1.86
N ASP A 36 -22.20 10.09 -1.95
CA ASP A 36 -23.54 9.56 -2.20
C ASP A 36 -24.37 9.37 -0.91
N ILE A 37 -23.97 9.98 0.21
CA ILE A 37 -24.60 9.79 1.52
C ILE A 37 -26.11 10.08 1.52
N LEU A 38 -26.57 11.02 0.68
CA LEU A 38 -27.98 11.40 0.57
C LEU A 38 -28.85 10.33 -0.10
N GLU A 39 -28.26 9.39 -0.84
CA GLU A 39 -28.98 8.29 -1.49
C GLU A 39 -29.23 7.14 -0.51
N LEU A 40 -28.37 7.01 0.50
CA LEU A 40 -28.50 6.00 1.54
C LEU A 40 -29.60 6.35 2.56
N MET A 41 -29.98 7.63 2.66
CA MET A 41 -31.01 8.08 3.59
C MET A 41 -32.41 7.66 3.13
N GLU A 42 -33.21 7.12 4.06
CA GLU A 42 -34.64 6.89 3.81
C GLU A 42 -35.35 8.20 3.48
N LYS A 43 -36.39 8.14 2.63
CA LYS A 43 -37.15 9.32 2.18
C LYS A 43 -37.60 10.22 3.36
N ARG A 44 -38.05 9.61 4.47
CA ARG A 44 -38.53 10.33 5.67
C ARG A 44 -37.43 11.03 6.47
N VAL A 45 -36.19 10.53 6.41
CA VAL A 45 -35.00 11.12 7.05
C VAL A 45 -34.44 12.21 6.15
N LYS A 46 -34.29 11.91 4.85
CA LYS A 46 -33.83 12.84 3.83
C LYS A 46 -34.70 14.10 3.77
N SER A 47 -36.02 13.95 3.82
CA SER A 47 -36.97 15.08 3.85
C SER A 47 -36.78 16.01 5.05
N ARG A 48 -36.21 15.52 6.16
CA ARG A 48 -35.99 16.31 7.38
C ARG A 48 -34.59 16.95 7.43
N PHE A 49 -33.69 16.49 6.56
CA PHE A 49 -32.35 17.04 6.45
C PHE A 49 -32.39 18.40 5.73
N SER A 50 -31.61 19.37 6.20
CA SER A 50 -31.60 20.75 5.66
C SER A 50 -30.93 20.89 4.29
N HIS A 51 -30.41 19.80 3.72
CA HIS A 51 -29.67 19.76 2.45
C HIS A 51 -28.43 20.67 2.40
N ARG A 52 -27.94 21.14 3.56
CA ARG A 52 -26.70 21.92 3.65
C ARG A 52 -25.50 20.97 3.69
N GLN A 53 -24.69 21.00 2.63
CA GLN A 53 -23.47 20.21 2.51
C GLN A 53 -22.27 21.14 2.39
N ILE A 54 -21.26 20.90 3.21
CA ILE A 54 -19.97 21.59 3.14
C ILE A 54 -18.96 20.58 2.62
N TYR A 55 -18.45 20.82 1.42
CA TYR A 55 -17.43 19.98 0.79
C TYR A 55 -16.04 20.49 1.15
N LEU A 56 -15.26 19.66 1.84
CA LEU A 56 -13.86 19.93 2.16
C LEU A 56 -12.98 19.22 1.13
N MET A 57 -12.74 19.89 0.00
CA MET A 57 -11.93 19.35 -1.09
C MET A 57 -10.51 19.93 -1.03
N ASN A 58 -9.50 19.12 -1.38
CA ASN A 58 -8.10 19.56 -1.43
C ASN A 58 -7.81 20.31 -2.75
N SER A 59 -8.34 21.53 -2.88
CA SER A 59 -8.20 22.38 -4.06
C SER A 59 -7.01 23.34 -3.97
N PHE A 60 -5.84 22.84 -3.56
CA PHE A 60 -4.61 23.63 -3.48
C PHE A 60 -3.57 23.19 -4.52
N ASP A 61 -2.69 24.13 -4.87
CA ASP A 61 -1.58 23.95 -5.80
C ASP A 61 -0.31 23.47 -5.07
N PHE A 62 0.72 23.12 -5.84
CA PHE A 62 1.98 22.64 -5.27
C PHE A 62 2.68 23.72 -4.42
N LYS A 63 2.53 25.00 -4.79
CA LYS A 63 3.09 26.12 -4.01
C LYS A 63 2.47 26.19 -2.61
N THR A 64 1.16 26.05 -2.50
CA THR A 64 0.46 25.98 -1.22
C THR A 64 0.87 24.74 -0.45
N TYR A 65 1.05 23.60 -1.12
CA TYR A 65 1.57 22.39 -0.48
C TYR A 65 2.97 22.59 0.13
N LEU A 66 3.89 23.25 -0.57
CA LEU A 66 5.21 23.62 -0.04
C LEU A 66 5.11 24.56 1.16
N ASN A 67 4.18 25.52 1.13
CA ASN A 67 3.94 26.40 2.28
C ASN A 67 3.44 25.60 3.49
N ILE A 68 2.52 24.65 3.29
CA ILE A 68 2.08 23.76 4.37
C ILE A 68 3.27 22.96 4.92
N CYS A 69 4.12 22.39 4.07
CA CYS A 69 5.33 21.68 4.51
C CYS A 69 6.23 22.58 5.37
N LYS A 70 6.45 23.82 4.90
CA LYS A 70 7.26 24.82 5.60
C LYS A 70 6.66 25.16 6.96
N ASP A 71 5.36 25.42 7.03
CA ASP A 71 4.68 25.79 8.26
C ASP A 71 4.71 24.66 9.29
N GLN A 72 4.59 23.40 8.85
CA GLN A 72 4.66 22.23 9.73
C GLN A 72 6.06 21.94 10.27
N LEU A 73 7.11 22.21 9.48
CA LEU A 73 8.51 22.00 9.90
C LEU A 73 9.11 23.21 10.61
N SER A 74 8.52 24.40 10.48
CA SER A 74 9.03 25.62 11.10
C SER A 74 8.66 25.69 12.58
N LEU A 75 9.56 26.25 13.39
CA LEU A 75 9.27 26.50 14.80
C LEU A 75 8.42 27.76 14.96
N PRO A 76 7.40 27.71 15.85
CA PRO A 76 6.50 28.82 16.06
C PRO A 76 7.20 29.96 16.85
N PRO A 77 6.74 31.21 16.70
CA PRO A 77 7.40 32.36 17.30
C PRO A 77 7.34 32.35 18.83
N GLU A 78 6.46 31.57 19.45
CA GLU A 78 6.34 31.41 20.92
C GLU A 78 7.52 30.62 21.51
N PHE A 79 8.32 29.91 20.70
CA PHE A 79 9.42 29.10 21.19
C PHE A 79 10.47 29.96 21.95
N PRO A 80 11.05 29.48 23.07
CA PRO A 80 11.87 30.32 23.95
C PRO A 80 13.14 30.88 23.29
N GLU A 81 13.86 30.05 22.53
CA GLU A 81 15.19 30.40 22.01
C GLU A 81 15.12 31.04 20.61
N LYS A 82 15.03 32.38 20.56
CA LYS A 82 14.82 33.13 19.31
C LYS A 82 15.94 33.00 18.28
N THR A 83 17.19 32.86 18.73
CA THR A 83 18.36 32.64 17.85
C THR A 83 18.26 31.31 17.14
N PHE A 84 17.85 30.26 17.84
CA PHE A 84 17.64 28.94 17.28
C PHE A 84 16.49 28.93 16.27
N ILE A 85 15.35 29.56 16.57
CA ILE A 85 14.20 29.67 15.63
C ILE A 85 14.65 30.29 14.31
N LYS A 86 15.38 31.41 14.35
CA LYS A 86 15.87 32.06 13.13
C LYS A 86 16.77 31.14 12.31
N LYS A 87 17.67 30.40 12.97
CA LYS A 87 18.57 29.46 12.31
C LYS A 87 17.82 28.26 11.72
N TRP A 88 16.89 27.69 12.48
CA TRP A 88 16.06 26.55 12.09
C TRP A 88 15.12 26.89 10.93
N ASN A 89 14.32 27.95 11.06
CA ASN A 89 13.36 28.32 10.02
C ASN A 89 14.06 28.73 8.71
N LYS A 90 15.25 29.36 8.80
CA LYS A 90 16.09 29.63 7.62
C LYS A 90 16.62 28.33 6.99
N HIS A 91 17.04 27.37 7.81
CA HIS A 91 17.47 26.05 7.34
C HIS A 91 16.33 25.31 6.62
N ILE A 92 15.13 25.26 7.21
CA ILE A 92 13.94 24.66 6.58
C ILE A 92 13.60 25.32 5.25
N GLN A 93 13.67 26.66 5.17
CA GLN A 93 13.45 27.37 3.91
C GLN A 93 14.44 26.90 2.82
N SER A 94 15.73 26.89 3.11
CA SER A 94 16.75 26.44 2.16
C SER A 94 16.62 24.96 1.81
N LEU A 95 16.18 24.12 2.75
CA LEU A 95 15.95 22.70 2.53
C LEU A 95 14.79 22.45 1.55
N LEU A 96 13.70 23.22 1.66
CA LEU A 96 12.55 23.12 0.76
C LEU A 96 12.81 23.73 -0.64
N GLU A 97 13.89 24.49 -0.79
CA GLU A 97 14.38 24.98 -2.08
C GLU A 97 15.30 23.97 -2.79
N ASP A 98 15.77 22.92 -2.09
CA ASP A 98 16.61 21.88 -2.69
C ASP A 98 15.82 21.04 -3.71
N ILE A 99 16.42 20.82 -4.89
CA ILE A 99 15.78 20.14 -6.03
C ILE A 99 15.36 18.72 -5.67
N LYS A 100 16.15 17.99 -4.87
CA LYS A 100 15.83 16.60 -4.50
C LYS A 100 14.68 16.55 -3.50
N VAL A 101 14.60 17.51 -2.58
CA VAL A 101 13.48 17.63 -1.63
C VAL A 101 12.21 18.02 -2.38
N GLN A 102 12.30 18.97 -3.32
CA GLN A 102 11.18 19.34 -4.17
C GLN A 102 10.69 18.17 -5.01
N ASP A 103 11.59 17.38 -5.61
CA ASP A 103 11.21 16.18 -6.36
C ASP A 103 10.46 15.17 -5.50
N VAL A 104 10.93 14.90 -4.26
CA VAL A 104 10.21 14.04 -3.30
C VAL A 104 8.80 14.57 -3.01
N LEU A 105 8.69 15.86 -2.68
CA LEU A 105 7.41 16.49 -2.33
C LEU A 105 6.46 16.59 -3.54
N GLN A 106 6.99 16.84 -4.73
CA GLN A 106 6.24 16.95 -5.97
C GLN A 106 5.70 15.58 -6.39
N ASN A 107 6.53 14.54 -6.33
CA ASN A 107 6.12 13.15 -6.57
C ASN A 107 5.01 12.74 -5.60
N GLN A 108 5.14 13.08 -4.33
CA GLN A 108 4.08 12.83 -3.35
C GLN A 108 2.80 13.61 -3.66
N PHE A 109 2.90 14.90 -3.98
CA PHE A 109 1.76 15.77 -4.28
C PHE A 109 0.96 15.28 -5.50
N TYR A 110 1.63 14.82 -6.55
CA TYR A 110 0.95 14.28 -7.73
C TYR A 110 0.36 12.90 -7.50
N TYR A 111 0.94 12.11 -6.61
CA TYR A 111 0.38 10.81 -6.22
C TYR A 111 -0.84 10.96 -5.32
N ASN A 112 -0.76 11.78 -4.27
CA ASN A 112 -1.83 12.00 -3.31
C ASN A 112 -1.75 13.38 -2.65
N LYS A 113 -2.85 14.14 -2.70
CA LYS A 113 -2.99 15.45 -2.04
C LYS A 113 -3.46 15.37 -0.59
N ASP A 114 -3.52 14.18 0.03
CA ASP A 114 -3.85 14.03 1.45
C ASP A 114 -2.70 14.55 2.34
N LEU A 115 -3.00 15.53 3.18
CA LEU A 115 -2.05 16.11 4.12
C LEU A 115 -1.61 15.11 5.20
N ARG A 116 -2.37 14.05 5.48
CA ARG A 116 -1.95 13.00 6.42
C ARG A 116 -0.73 12.25 5.88
N CYS A 117 -0.69 11.96 4.58
CA CYS A 117 0.48 11.37 3.95
C CYS A 117 1.68 12.32 4.03
N LEU A 118 1.45 13.64 3.87
CA LEU A 118 2.51 14.64 4.06
C LEU A 118 3.05 14.58 5.49
N PHE A 119 2.17 14.62 6.48
CA PHE A 119 2.59 14.59 7.89
C PHE A 119 3.34 13.30 8.24
N MET A 120 2.96 12.16 7.67
CA MET A 120 3.72 10.91 7.82
C MET A 120 5.13 11.05 7.25
N LEU A 121 5.30 11.61 6.05
CA LEU A 121 6.63 11.88 5.49
C LEU A 121 7.44 12.80 6.42
N LEU A 122 6.87 13.93 6.85
CA LEU A 122 7.54 14.91 7.71
C LEU A 122 7.92 14.35 9.08
N MET A 123 7.09 13.45 9.63
CA MET A 123 7.41 12.74 10.86
C MET A 123 8.61 11.81 10.65
N LEU A 124 8.62 11.03 9.56
CA LEU A 124 9.74 10.13 9.26
C LEU A 124 11.04 10.89 9.00
N THR A 125 11.00 12.06 8.35
CA THR A 125 12.20 12.90 8.18
C THR A 125 12.71 13.48 9.49
N SER A 126 11.80 13.79 10.42
CA SER A 126 12.14 14.37 11.72
C SER A 126 12.63 13.32 12.73
N ASN A 127 12.31 12.04 12.54
CA ASN A 127 12.69 10.96 13.46
C ASN A 127 14.21 10.78 13.61
N ASN A 128 15.00 11.15 12.60
CA ASN A 128 16.45 11.01 12.63
C ASN A 128 17.17 12.15 13.38
N ILE A 129 16.43 13.17 13.83
CA ILE A 129 17.03 14.31 14.54
C ILE A 129 17.54 13.86 15.91
N THR A 130 18.85 13.99 16.11
CA THR A 130 19.54 13.62 17.36
C THR A 130 20.58 14.68 17.71
N VAL A 131 21.25 14.55 18.86
CA VAL A 131 22.35 15.46 19.25
C VAL A 131 23.49 15.45 18.22
N SER A 132 23.79 14.28 17.62
CA SER A 132 24.77 14.13 16.55
C SER A 132 24.25 14.54 15.16
N HIS A 133 22.93 14.63 14.99
CA HIS A 133 22.27 15.02 13.74
C HIS A 133 21.18 16.08 14.02
N PRO A 134 21.56 17.32 14.35
CA PRO A 134 20.62 18.31 14.91
C PRO A 134 19.73 19.01 13.87
N TYR A 135 19.91 18.73 12.57
CA TYR A 135 19.16 19.37 11.47
C TYR A 135 18.71 18.31 10.47
N ILE A 136 17.51 18.50 9.92
CA ILE A 136 16.98 17.68 8.83
C ILE A 136 17.83 17.89 7.58
N ARG A 137 18.29 16.82 6.95
CA ARG A 137 19.06 16.85 5.71
C ARG A 137 18.22 16.33 4.55
N VAL A 138 18.73 16.57 3.34
CA VAL A 138 18.14 16.03 2.10
C VAL A 138 18.07 14.50 2.13
N SER A 139 19.07 13.83 2.73
CA SER A 139 19.09 12.38 2.89
C SER A 139 17.89 11.86 3.68
N ASP A 140 17.45 12.58 4.72
CA ASP A 140 16.33 12.17 5.55
C ASP A 140 15.02 12.17 4.74
N PHE A 141 14.83 13.16 3.86
CA PHE A 141 13.70 13.19 2.92
C PHE A 141 13.73 12.03 1.93
N LEU A 142 14.90 11.70 1.38
CA LEU A 142 15.05 10.60 0.44
C LEU A 142 14.78 9.25 1.12
N GLU A 143 15.27 9.04 2.33
CA GLU A 143 15.03 7.82 3.11
C GLU A 143 13.57 7.70 3.53
N ALA A 144 12.98 8.77 4.07
CA ALA A 144 11.56 8.79 4.43
C ALA A 144 10.66 8.52 3.21
N SER A 145 10.97 9.12 2.06
CA SER A 145 10.24 8.88 0.80
C SER A 145 10.32 7.41 0.38
N LYS A 146 11.49 6.78 0.47
CA LYS A 146 11.66 5.35 0.19
C LYS A 146 10.81 4.50 1.11
N LEU A 147 10.82 4.77 2.42
CA LEU A 147 10.00 4.06 3.41
C LEU A 147 8.50 4.19 3.13
N CYS A 148 8.02 5.38 2.77
CA CYS A 148 6.62 5.60 2.42
C CYS A 148 6.17 4.90 1.13
N ARG A 149 7.11 4.58 0.22
CA ARG A 149 6.84 4.07 -1.13
C ARG A 149 7.23 2.61 -1.33
N MET A 150 7.64 1.90 -0.28
CA MET A 150 8.07 0.51 -0.41
C MET A 150 6.92 -0.37 -0.92
N ASP A 151 7.20 -1.18 -1.95
CA ASP A 151 6.29 -2.24 -2.36
C ASP A 151 6.36 -3.39 -1.34
N THR A 152 5.26 -3.57 -0.60
CA THR A 152 5.16 -4.60 0.43
C THR A 152 5.24 -6.00 -0.15
N LYS A 153 4.70 -6.25 -1.35
CA LYS A 153 4.77 -7.56 -2.01
C LYS A 153 6.20 -7.87 -2.45
N ALA A 154 6.90 -6.92 -3.05
CA ALA A 154 8.31 -7.09 -3.42
C ALA A 154 9.19 -7.44 -2.19
N ASN A 155 8.94 -6.77 -1.05
CA ASN A 155 9.64 -7.07 0.21
C ASN A 155 9.35 -8.49 0.73
N ILE A 156 8.11 -8.97 0.60
CA ILE A 156 7.76 -10.36 0.99
C ILE A 156 8.51 -11.35 0.10
N VAL A 157 8.57 -11.11 -1.22
CA VAL A 157 9.28 -11.98 -2.17
C VAL A 157 10.77 -12.07 -1.85
N HIS A 158 11.39 -10.98 -1.43
CA HIS A 158 12.80 -10.97 -0.98
C HIS A 158 13.06 -11.90 0.23
N GLY A 159 12.04 -12.18 1.06
CA GLY A 159 12.15 -13.05 2.22
C GLY A 159 11.83 -14.53 1.97
N LEU A 160 11.50 -14.91 0.73
CA LEU A 160 11.18 -16.30 0.37
C LEU A 160 12.44 -17.17 0.29
N SER A 161 12.29 -18.47 0.46
CA SER A 161 13.35 -19.44 0.15
C SER A 161 13.55 -19.60 -1.36
N VAL A 162 14.70 -20.15 -1.75
CA VAL A 162 14.99 -20.44 -3.17
C VAL A 162 13.96 -21.41 -3.77
N LEU A 163 13.45 -22.38 -3.00
CA LEU A 163 12.39 -23.29 -3.45
C LEU A 163 11.10 -22.53 -3.77
N GLU A 164 10.64 -21.67 -2.86
CA GLU A 164 9.44 -20.84 -3.05
C GLU A 164 9.61 -19.90 -4.25
N LEU A 165 10.80 -19.33 -4.43
CA LEU A 165 11.13 -18.50 -5.58
C LEU A 165 11.07 -19.28 -6.89
N CYS A 166 11.58 -20.52 -6.92
CA CYS A 166 11.45 -21.41 -8.08
C CYS A 166 9.99 -21.73 -8.41
N LEU A 167 9.13 -21.91 -7.39
CA LEU A 167 7.70 -22.11 -7.61
C LEU A 167 7.02 -20.86 -8.18
N ILE A 168 7.38 -19.66 -7.72
CA ILE A 168 6.88 -18.40 -8.31
C ILE A 168 7.32 -18.29 -9.78
N ILE A 169 8.56 -18.67 -10.11
CA ILE A 169 9.03 -18.67 -11.51
C ILE A 169 8.25 -19.68 -12.35
N ALA A 170 7.99 -20.89 -11.84
CA ALA A 170 7.12 -21.86 -12.52
C ALA A 170 5.71 -21.30 -12.75
N MET A 171 5.12 -20.63 -11.76
CA MET A 171 3.79 -19.99 -11.89
C MET A 171 3.81 -18.85 -12.91
N LYS A 172 4.85 -18.02 -12.92
CA LYS A 172 5.08 -16.98 -13.93
C LYS A 172 5.11 -17.60 -15.33
N HIS A 173 5.88 -18.68 -15.51
CA HIS A 173 5.97 -19.39 -16.78
C HIS A 173 4.62 -19.92 -17.25
N LEU A 174 3.85 -20.54 -16.35
CA LEU A 174 2.49 -20.99 -16.66
C LEU A 174 1.58 -19.82 -17.05
N ASN A 175 1.63 -18.69 -16.33
CA ASN A 175 0.88 -17.49 -16.69
C ASN A 175 1.26 -16.96 -18.08
N ASP A 176 2.55 -16.93 -18.41
CA ASP A 176 3.04 -16.46 -19.70
C ASP A 176 2.62 -17.42 -20.84
N THR A 177 2.68 -18.75 -20.62
CA THR A 177 2.33 -19.76 -21.62
C THR A 177 0.82 -19.89 -21.85
N TYR A 178 0.02 -19.79 -20.78
CA TYR A 178 -1.43 -19.99 -20.82
C TYR A 178 -2.20 -18.67 -20.66
N GLU A 179 -1.59 -17.52 -20.98
CA GLU A 179 -2.24 -16.20 -21.04
C GLU A 179 -3.02 -15.83 -19.75
N GLY A 180 -2.47 -16.17 -18.58
CA GLY A 180 -3.06 -15.85 -17.28
C GLY A 180 -4.19 -16.79 -16.80
N GLU A 181 -4.40 -17.92 -17.49
CA GLU A 181 -5.29 -18.97 -17.00
C GLU A 181 -4.80 -19.55 -15.65
N PRO A 182 -5.72 -19.94 -14.75
CA PRO A 182 -5.36 -20.44 -13.44
C PRO A 182 -4.66 -21.81 -13.50
N PHE A 183 -3.83 -22.09 -12.52
CA PHE A 183 -3.04 -23.32 -12.44
C PHE A 183 -3.29 -24.05 -11.12
N ASN A 184 -3.06 -25.36 -11.10
CA ASN A 184 -3.05 -26.16 -9.87
C ASN A 184 -1.64 -26.58 -9.48
N PHE A 185 -1.49 -27.20 -8.31
CA PHE A 185 -0.18 -27.64 -7.80
C PHE A 185 0.52 -28.63 -8.74
N GLN A 186 -0.20 -29.54 -9.41
CA GLN A 186 0.43 -30.50 -10.32
C GLN A 186 1.09 -29.81 -11.51
N MET A 187 0.44 -28.79 -12.08
CA MET A 187 0.99 -28.03 -13.20
C MET A 187 2.28 -27.31 -12.80
N VAL A 188 2.26 -26.64 -11.63
CA VAL A 188 3.43 -25.95 -11.07
C VAL A 188 4.54 -26.93 -10.75
N TYR A 189 4.22 -28.07 -10.12
CA TYR A 189 5.19 -29.11 -9.79
C TYR A 189 5.83 -29.72 -11.04
N HIS A 190 5.05 -29.95 -12.10
CA HIS A 190 5.56 -30.45 -13.37
C HIS A 190 6.52 -29.45 -14.02
N GLU A 191 6.17 -28.16 -14.06
CA GLU A 191 7.03 -27.12 -14.62
C GLU A 191 8.33 -26.95 -13.79
N TYR A 192 8.20 -27.02 -12.47
CA TYR A 192 9.34 -27.09 -11.55
C TYR A 192 10.25 -28.31 -11.81
N GLN A 193 9.66 -29.48 -12.05
CA GLN A 193 10.43 -30.68 -12.37
C GLN A 193 11.20 -30.57 -13.68
N LYS A 194 10.65 -29.90 -14.72
CA LYS A 194 11.39 -29.64 -15.97
C LYS A 194 12.66 -28.82 -15.72
N PHE A 195 12.64 -27.90 -14.75
CA PHE A 195 13.83 -27.17 -14.32
C PHE A 195 14.83 -28.10 -13.62
N VAL A 196 14.39 -28.83 -12.58
CA VAL A 196 15.26 -29.68 -11.75
C VAL A 196 15.91 -30.84 -12.54
N GLN A 197 15.22 -31.39 -13.55
CA GLN A 197 15.71 -32.52 -14.34
C GLN A 197 16.92 -32.18 -15.22
N LYS A 198 17.24 -30.89 -15.43
CA LYS A 198 18.49 -30.50 -16.09
C LYS A 198 19.67 -30.79 -15.17
N LYS A 199 20.68 -31.52 -15.68
CA LYS A 199 21.81 -32.09 -14.90
C LYS A 199 22.58 -31.12 -13.99
N ALA A 200 22.49 -29.81 -14.22
CA ALA A 200 23.13 -28.77 -13.41
C ALA A 200 22.35 -28.40 -12.12
N HIS A 201 21.10 -28.87 -11.97
CA HIS A 201 20.16 -28.36 -10.96
C HIS A 201 19.73 -29.40 -9.92
N THR A 202 20.48 -30.50 -9.78
CA THR A 202 20.17 -31.61 -8.85
C THR A 202 20.10 -31.19 -7.39
N VAL A 203 20.76 -30.09 -7.02
CA VAL A 203 20.72 -29.49 -5.68
C VAL A 203 19.31 -29.03 -5.28
N TYR A 204 18.43 -28.77 -6.26
CA TYR A 204 17.04 -28.37 -6.03
C TYR A 204 16.07 -29.56 -6.10
N ASN A 205 16.53 -30.80 -6.12
CA ASN A 205 15.63 -31.95 -6.16
C ASN A 205 15.04 -32.26 -4.77
N PHE A 206 13.90 -31.65 -4.47
CA PHE A 206 13.14 -31.87 -3.22
C PHE A 206 11.98 -32.83 -3.43
N GLU A 207 11.64 -33.58 -2.37
CA GLU A 207 10.48 -34.48 -2.38
C GLU A 207 9.16 -33.71 -2.52
N LYS A 208 8.19 -34.29 -3.22
CA LYS A 208 6.87 -33.68 -3.48
C LYS A 208 6.18 -33.09 -2.22
N PRO A 209 6.22 -33.73 -1.03
CA PRO A 209 5.63 -33.14 0.19
C PRO A 209 6.32 -31.85 0.65
N VAL A 210 7.64 -31.71 0.44
CA VAL A 210 8.39 -30.49 0.75
C VAL A 210 7.99 -29.36 -0.20
N VAL A 211 7.85 -29.68 -1.49
CA VAL A 211 7.39 -28.72 -2.50
C VAL A 211 5.94 -28.29 -2.24
N MET A 212 5.08 -29.22 -1.84
CA MET A 212 3.70 -28.93 -1.44
C MET A 212 3.66 -27.99 -0.23
N LYS A 213 4.52 -28.21 0.78
CA LYS A 213 4.62 -27.32 1.94
C LYS A 213 5.07 -25.91 1.56
N ALA A 214 5.97 -25.76 0.59
CA ALA A 214 6.37 -24.46 0.05
C ALA A 214 5.21 -23.78 -0.70
N PHE A 215 4.45 -24.54 -1.50
CA PHE A 215 3.24 -24.05 -2.17
C PHE A 215 2.17 -23.58 -1.19
N GLU A 216 1.89 -24.34 -0.13
CA GLU A 216 0.95 -23.95 0.94
C GLU A 216 1.42 -22.69 1.68
N ARG A 217 2.74 -22.51 1.86
CA ARG A 217 3.29 -21.29 2.46
C ARG A 217 3.11 -20.07 1.55
N LEU A 218 3.28 -20.21 0.23
CA LEU A 218 2.98 -19.13 -0.72
C LEU A 218 1.50 -18.72 -0.66
N GLN A 219 0.60 -19.69 -0.47
CA GLN A 219 -0.83 -19.41 -0.26
C GLN A 219 -1.07 -18.70 1.07
N HIS A 220 -0.39 -19.13 2.15
CA HIS A 220 -0.51 -18.49 3.46
C HIS A 220 -0.01 -17.03 3.47
N LEU A 221 0.97 -16.71 2.62
CA LEU A 221 1.48 -15.36 2.41
C LEU A 221 0.63 -14.52 1.44
N GLU A 222 -0.50 -15.07 0.95
CA GLU A 222 -1.38 -14.44 -0.04
C GLU A 222 -0.67 -14.03 -1.33
N LEU A 223 0.41 -14.73 -1.68
CA LEU A 223 1.08 -14.57 -2.98
C LEU A 223 0.36 -15.36 -4.08
N ILE A 224 -0.42 -16.37 -3.68
CA ILE A 224 -1.36 -17.10 -4.54
C ILE A 224 -2.70 -17.23 -3.84
N THR A 225 -3.80 -17.21 -4.62
CA THR A 225 -5.16 -17.37 -4.08
C THR A 225 -5.97 -18.36 -4.89
N PRO A 226 -6.90 -19.10 -4.27
CA PRO A 226 -7.80 -19.96 -5.01
C PRO A 226 -8.79 -19.14 -5.85
N VAL A 227 -9.14 -19.64 -7.03
CA VAL A 227 -10.12 -18.99 -7.93
C VAL A 227 -11.53 -19.09 -7.35
N GLU A 228 -11.83 -20.21 -6.70
CA GLU A 228 -13.10 -20.46 -6.03
C GLU A 228 -12.89 -20.52 -4.51
N GLY A 229 -13.92 -20.17 -3.74
CA GLY A 229 -13.89 -20.31 -2.28
C GLY A 229 -13.61 -21.76 -1.87
N PRO A 230 -13.06 -22.00 -0.67
CA PRO A 230 -12.71 -23.35 -0.23
C PRO A 230 -13.96 -24.23 -0.20
N SER A 231 -14.09 -25.11 -1.20
CA SER A 231 -15.05 -26.20 -1.18
C SER A 231 -14.38 -27.40 -0.54
N ASN A 232 -15.03 -28.01 0.47
CA ASN A 232 -14.51 -29.21 1.13
C ASN A 232 -14.42 -30.44 0.20
N SER A 233 -14.81 -30.31 -1.06
CA SER A 233 -14.92 -31.40 -2.03
C SER A 233 -13.67 -31.60 -2.91
N VAL A 234 -12.77 -30.62 -3.00
CA VAL A 234 -11.59 -30.70 -3.90
C VAL A 234 -10.33 -30.94 -3.08
N GLN A 235 -9.55 -31.95 -3.47
CA GLN A 235 -8.23 -32.19 -2.87
C GLN A 235 -7.31 -31.00 -3.17
N LYS A 236 -6.53 -30.58 -2.16
CA LYS A 236 -5.68 -29.38 -2.21
C LYS A 236 -4.77 -29.30 -3.45
N GLU A 237 -4.23 -30.42 -3.92
CA GLU A 237 -3.32 -30.46 -5.06
C GLU A 237 -3.97 -30.10 -6.41
N TYR A 238 -5.30 -30.18 -6.51
CA TYR A 238 -6.06 -29.92 -7.73
C TYR A 238 -6.86 -28.62 -7.69
N LEU A 239 -6.75 -27.87 -6.59
CA LEU A 239 -7.38 -26.56 -6.47
C LEU A 239 -6.76 -25.58 -7.47
N LEU A 240 -7.59 -24.90 -8.24
CA LEU A 240 -7.14 -23.87 -9.18
C LEU A 240 -6.79 -22.60 -8.42
N MET A 241 -5.59 -22.09 -8.67
CA MET A 241 -4.98 -20.93 -8.03
C MET A 241 -4.61 -19.86 -9.06
N LYS A 242 -4.50 -18.63 -8.59
CA LYS A 242 -3.96 -17.48 -9.33
C LYS A 242 -2.77 -16.88 -8.60
N LEU A 243 -1.76 -16.45 -9.36
CA LEU A 243 -0.63 -15.68 -8.85
C LEU A 243 -1.05 -14.22 -8.63
N LEU A 244 -0.74 -13.66 -7.46
CA LEU A 244 -1.03 -12.26 -7.11
C LEU A 244 0.21 -11.35 -7.22
N LEU A 245 1.15 -11.71 -8.09
CA LEU A 245 2.35 -10.94 -8.39
C LEU A 245 2.39 -10.63 -9.88
N ASP A 246 2.74 -9.38 -10.20
CA ASP A 246 3.01 -8.98 -11.57
C ASP A 246 4.39 -9.47 -12.02
N ASN A 247 4.55 -9.68 -13.32
CA ASN A 247 5.82 -10.10 -13.90
C ASN A 247 6.97 -9.12 -13.57
N SER A 248 6.71 -7.81 -13.54
CA SER A 248 7.69 -6.81 -13.13
C SER A 248 8.13 -7.01 -11.67
N GLN A 249 7.20 -7.25 -10.75
CA GLN A 249 7.51 -7.47 -9.33
C GLN A 249 8.38 -8.71 -9.13
N VAL A 250 8.09 -9.80 -9.86
CA VAL A 250 8.91 -11.02 -9.80
C VAL A 250 10.33 -10.74 -10.31
N MET A 251 10.46 -10.05 -11.44
CA MET A 251 11.77 -9.76 -12.04
C MET A 251 12.59 -8.78 -11.21
N GLU A 252 11.96 -7.72 -10.67
CA GLU A 252 12.61 -6.77 -9.77
C GLU A 252 13.07 -7.45 -8.48
N ALA A 253 12.22 -8.27 -7.87
CA ALA A 253 12.57 -9.02 -6.66
C ALA A 253 13.76 -9.96 -6.91
N LEU A 254 13.82 -10.62 -8.07
CA LEU A 254 14.95 -11.49 -8.45
C LEU A 254 16.29 -10.74 -8.62
N GLN A 255 16.24 -9.48 -9.05
CA GLN A 255 17.45 -8.66 -9.18
C GLN A 255 18.06 -8.34 -7.81
N VAL A 256 17.21 -8.01 -6.84
CA VAL A 256 17.63 -7.61 -5.48
C VAL A 256 17.75 -8.78 -4.50
N TYR A 257 17.31 -9.99 -4.86
CA TYR A 257 17.33 -11.15 -3.96
C TYR A 257 18.77 -11.53 -3.53
N PRO A 258 19.04 -11.71 -2.22
CA PRO A 258 20.39 -11.96 -1.71
C PRO A 258 20.90 -13.33 -2.13
N ASN A 259 22.09 -13.40 -2.72
CA ASN A 259 22.73 -14.66 -3.14
C ASN A 259 21.83 -15.56 -4.03
N CYS A 260 20.94 -14.96 -4.84
CA CYS A 260 20.09 -15.73 -5.74
C CYS A 260 20.96 -16.54 -6.73
N PRO A 261 20.80 -17.88 -6.78
CA PRO A 261 21.60 -18.72 -7.66
C PRO A 261 21.47 -18.32 -9.13
N THR A 262 22.59 -18.30 -9.84
CA THR A 262 22.67 -17.85 -11.24
C THR A 262 21.71 -18.62 -12.15
N ASP A 263 21.61 -19.91 -11.93
CA ASP A 263 20.73 -20.83 -12.67
C ASP A 263 19.25 -20.46 -12.54
N VAL A 264 18.82 -20.04 -11.34
CA VAL A 264 17.44 -19.63 -11.06
C VAL A 264 17.15 -18.30 -11.77
N LYS A 265 18.09 -17.35 -11.75
CA LYS A 265 17.96 -16.08 -12.50
C LYS A 265 17.85 -16.32 -14.00
N GLN A 266 18.70 -17.20 -14.55
CA GLN A 266 18.67 -17.55 -15.97
C GLN A 266 17.35 -18.21 -16.36
N TRP A 267 16.85 -19.12 -15.53
CA TRP A 267 15.57 -19.77 -15.77
C TRP A 267 14.42 -18.77 -15.80
N ALA A 268 14.37 -17.81 -14.87
CA ALA A 268 13.33 -16.77 -14.84
C ALA A 268 13.32 -15.86 -16.09
N THR A 269 14.48 -15.65 -16.71
CA THR A 269 14.60 -14.87 -17.96
C THR A 269 14.34 -15.69 -19.23
N THR A 270 14.26 -17.02 -19.12
CA THR A 270 14.05 -17.87 -20.28
C THR A 270 12.59 -17.76 -20.69
N SER A 271 12.33 -17.11 -21.82
CA SER A 271 10.99 -17.08 -22.41
C SER A 271 10.51 -18.52 -22.67
N VAL A 272 9.33 -18.86 -22.16
CA VAL A 272 8.68 -20.13 -22.49
C VAL A 272 8.13 -19.98 -23.90
N HIS A 273 8.84 -20.56 -24.87
CA HIS A 273 8.32 -20.85 -26.21
C HIS A 273 7.86 -22.30 -26.27
#